data_AF-A0A4P6H6Y1-F1
#
_entry.id   AF-A0A4P6H6Y1-F1
#
_cell.length_a   1.000
_cell.length_b   1.000
_cell.length_c   1.000
_cell.angle_alpha   90.00
_cell.angle_beta   90.00
_cell.angle_gamma   90.00
#
_symmetry.space_group_name_H-M   'P 1'
#
loop_
_entity.id
_entity.type
_entity.pdbx_description
1 polymer ?
#
loop_
_entity_poly.entity_id
_entity_poly.type
_entity_poly.pdbx_seq_one_letter_code
_entity_poly.pdbx_strand_id
1 'polypeptide(L)'
;MEEFIDRFGQPTWLPFSVVSARLLLAAALGAVVGMEREWRNRPAGLRTHILICLATAAIAILTIEITHVDVFAGQEIRIDPIRLVEATTAGVAFLAAGLIFFAKGEVHGLTTGAGMWLAGAIGLAVGLGFWQIALLATVLAVIVLGLLQLVRIDGTDKTDP
;
A
#
# COMPACT_ATOMS: atom_id res chain seq x y z
N MET A 1 33.51 11.04 0.74
CA MET A 1 32.03 10.91 0.82
C MET A 1 31.47 10.61 -0.57
N GLU A 2 31.89 11.35 -1.60
CA GLU A 2 31.55 11.05 -3.01
C GLU A 2 31.98 9.65 -3.44
N GLU A 3 33.19 9.20 -3.09
CA GLU A 3 33.69 7.86 -3.44
C GLU A 3 32.94 6.69 -2.75
N PHE A 4 32.27 6.95 -1.61
CA PHE A 4 31.42 5.97 -0.93
C PHE A 4 30.03 5.92 -1.59
N ILE A 5 29.52 7.07 -2.02
CA ILE A 5 28.27 7.20 -2.77
C ILE A 5 28.42 6.59 -4.16
N ASP A 6 29.55 6.75 -4.84
CA ASP A 6 29.81 6.12 -6.16
C ASP A 6 30.03 4.60 -6.07
N ARG A 7 30.54 4.10 -4.93
CA ARG A 7 30.82 2.66 -4.76
C ARG A 7 29.63 1.85 -4.25
N PHE A 8 28.66 2.50 -3.60
CA PHE A 8 27.44 1.86 -3.08
C PHE A 8 26.14 2.36 -3.73
N GLY A 9 26.14 3.56 -4.29
CA GLY A 9 25.03 4.11 -5.06
C GLY A 9 25.15 3.67 -6.51
N GLN A 10 24.47 2.58 -6.85
CA GLN A 10 24.15 2.32 -8.25
C GLN A 10 23.37 3.53 -8.78
N PRO A 11 23.76 4.14 -9.91
CA PRO A 11 22.99 5.23 -10.49
C PRO A 11 21.59 4.71 -10.80
N THR A 12 20.58 5.33 -10.20
CA THR A 12 19.18 5.01 -10.47
C THR A 12 18.70 5.76 -11.70
N TRP A 13 17.85 5.12 -12.48
CA TRP A 13 17.15 5.74 -13.60
C TRP A 13 16.26 6.91 -13.14
N LEU A 14 15.53 6.71 -12.05
CA LEU A 14 14.78 7.79 -11.41
C LEU A 14 15.73 8.64 -10.55
N PRO A 15 15.65 9.98 -10.63
CA PRO A 15 16.41 10.84 -9.73
C PRO A 15 16.09 10.51 -8.26
N PHE A 16 17.10 10.55 -7.39
CA PHE A 16 16.94 10.23 -5.97
C PHE A 16 15.84 11.07 -5.28
N SER A 17 15.65 12.32 -5.72
CA SER A 17 14.57 13.18 -5.25
C SER A 17 13.17 12.64 -5.59
N VAL A 18 12.99 12.05 -6.78
CA VAL A 18 11.73 11.44 -7.22
C VAL A 18 11.45 10.16 -6.43
N VAL A 19 12.47 9.32 -6.23
CA VAL A 19 12.38 8.11 -5.40
C VAL A 19 11.96 8.48 -3.98
N SER A 20 12.65 9.44 -3.38
CA SER A 20 12.35 9.93 -2.04
C SER A 20 10.94 10.50 -1.93
N ALA A 21 10.51 11.32 -2.90
CA ALA A 21 9.16 11.89 -2.90
C ALA A 21 8.07 10.81 -3.02
N ARG A 22 8.27 9.78 -3.85
CA ARG A 22 7.32 8.66 -3.97
C ARG A 22 7.24 7.85 -2.67
N LEU A 23 8.37 7.53 -2.05
CA LEU A 23 8.38 6.77 -0.79
C LEU A 23 7.76 7.57 0.37
N LEU A 24 8.07 8.88 0.47
CA LEU A 24 7.46 9.76 1.46
C LEU A 24 5.96 9.91 1.26
N LEU A 25 5.50 10.07 0.01
CA LEU A 25 4.07 10.12 -0.30
C LEU A 25 3.38 8.79 0.04
N ALA A 26 4.00 7.65 -0.28
CA ALA A 26 3.45 6.34 0.05
C ALA A 26 3.31 6.16 1.57
N ALA A 27 4.34 6.57 2.34
CA ALA A 27 4.27 6.59 3.80
C ALA A 27 3.15 7.50 4.32
N ALA A 28 3.01 8.70 3.76
CA ALA A 28 1.96 9.65 4.16
C ALA A 28 0.55 9.12 3.88
N LEU A 29 0.29 8.58 2.69
CA LEU A 29 -1.02 8.02 2.35
C LEU A 29 -1.32 6.75 3.14
N GLY A 30 -0.33 5.87 3.34
CA GLY A 30 -0.44 4.73 4.25
C GLY A 30 -0.73 5.15 5.68
N ALA A 31 -0.13 6.25 6.15
CA ALA A 31 -0.40 6.82 7.47
C ALA A 31 -1.85 7.32 7.58
N VAL A 32 -2.39 7.97 6.55
CA VAL A 32 -3.78 8.45 6.55
C VAL A 32 -4.77 7.29 6.73
N VAL A 33 -4.63 6.20 5.97
CA VAL A 33 -5.49 5.02 6.11
C VAL A 33 -5.24 4.34 7.47
N GLY A 34 -3.98 4.14 7.84
CA GLY A 34 -3.61 3.47 9.08
C GLY A 34 -4.01 4.23 10.35
N MET A 35 -4.10 5.56 10.29
CA MET A 35 -4.51 6.39 11.43
C MET A 35 -5.98 6.19 11.77
N GLU A 36 -6.86 6.11 10.76
CA GLU A 36 -8.28 5.78 10.96
C GLU A 36 -8.43 4.44 11.68
N ARG A 37 -7.60 3.47 11.28
CA ARG A 37 -7.59 2.11 11.82
C ARG A 37 -7.09 2.07 13.26
N GLU A 38 -5.98 2.75 13.54
CA GLU A 38 -5.37 2.84 14.87
C GLU A 38 -6.30 3.54 15.86
N TRP A 39 -6.85 4.70 15.50
CA TRP A 39 -7.78 5.46 16.36
C TRP A 39 -9.03 4.67 16.75
N ARG A 40 -9.44 3.72 15.92
CA ARG A 40 -10.60 2.86 16.16
C ARG A 40 -10.24 1.52 16.80
N ASN A 41 -9.01 1.39 17.31
CA ASN A 41 -8.48 0.17 17.93
C ASN A 41 -8.68 -1.07 17.05
N ARG A 42 -8.58 -0.91 15.73
CA ARG A 42 -8.74 -2.03 14.80
C ARG A 42 -7.39 -2.74 14.60
N PRO A 43 -7.38 -4.06 14.36
CA PRO A 43 -6.17 -4.77 13.98
C PRO A 43 -5.55 -4.17 12.71
N ALA A 44 -4.24 -4.32 12.56
CA ALA A 44 -3.43 -3.68 11.52
C ALA A 44 -3.68 -2.16 11.44
N GLY A 45 -3.05 -1.42 12.35
CA GLY A 45 -3.20 0.02 12.44
C GLY A 45 -2.15 0.79 11.64
N LEU A 46 -1.61 1.84 12.25
CA LEU A 46 -0.80 2.86 11.55
C LEU A 46 0.47 2.28 10.93
N ARG A 47 1.26 1.55 11.73
CA ARG A 47 2.55 0.99 11.30
C ARG A 47 2.37 0.01 10.15
N THR A 48 1.33 -0.82 10.20
CA THR A 48 1.07 -1.84 9.17
C THR A 48 0.76 -1.20 7.82
N HIS A 49 -0.13 -0.20 7.79
CA HIS A 49 -0.51 0.45 6.53
C HIS A 49 0.64 1.27 5.93
N ILE A 50 1.45 1.95 6.76
CA ILE A 50 2.67 2.64 6.30
C ILE A 50 3.63 1.65 5.64
N LEU A 51 3.93 0.53 6.31
CA LEU A 51 4.88 -0.46 5.80
C LEU A 51 4.38 -1.14 4.52
N ILE A 52 3.09 -1.44 4.42
CA ILE A 52 2.51 -2.01 3.20
C ILE A 52 2.63 -1.01 2.03
N CYS A 53 2.23 0.25 2.22
CA CYS A 53 2.35 1.26 1.17
C CYS A 53 3.81 1.48 0.74
N LEU A 54 4.73 1.54 1.70
CA LEU A 54 6.16 1.69 1.43
C LEU A 54 6.72 0.49 0.65
N ALA A 55 6.38 -0.72 1.07
CA ALA A 55 6.85 -1.94 0.42
C ALA A 55 6.38 -2.02 -1.03
N THR A 56 5.09 -1.78 -1.30
CA THR A 56 4.56 -1.86 -2.67
C THR A 56 5.03 -0.69 -3.54
N ALA A 57 5.24 0.50 -2.97
CA ALA A 57 5.88 1.62 -3.67
C ALA A 57 7.33 1.30 -4.04
N ALA A 58 8.11 0.72 -3.12
CA ALA A 58 9.48 0.31 -3.37
C ALA A 58 9.56 -0.79 -4.45
N ILE A 59 8.66 -1.79 -4.42
CA ILE A 59 8.59 -2.84 -5.46
C ILE A 59 8.30 -2.23 -6.85
N ALA A 60 7.38 -1.26 -6.93
CA ALA A 60 7.11 -0.55 -8.18
C ALA A 60 8.34 0.24 -8.68
N ILE A 61 9.02 0.97 -7.78
CA ILE A 61 10.24 1.71 -8.12
C ILE A 61 11.32 0.76 -8.60
N LEU A 62 11.57 -0.34 -7.88
CA LEU A 62 12.54 -1.37 -8.26
C LEU A 62 12.22 -1.96 -9.63
N THR A 63 10.94 -2.13 -9.96
CA THR A 63 10.53 -2.61 -11.29
C THR A 63 10.90 -1.60 -12.39
N ILE A 64 10.74 -0.30 -12.13
CA ILE A 64 11.19 0.76 -13.05
C ILE A 64 12.71 0.73 -13.19
N GLU A 65 13.44 0.62 -12.08
CA GLU A 65 14.91 0.59 -12.08
C GLU A 65 15.45 -0.62 -12.85
N ILE A 66 15.02 -1.84 -12.50
CA ILE A 66 15.48 -3.11 -13.13
C ILE A 66 15.35 -3.07 -14.65
N THR A 67 14.33 -2.37 -15.14
CA THR A 67 13.98 -2.37 -16.57
C THR A 67 14.78 -1.37 -17.37
N HIS A 68 15.53 -0.50 -16.68
CA HIS A 68 16.47 0.45 -17.27
C HIS A 68 17.93 0.10 -16.89
N VAL A 69 18.19 -1.07 -16.30
CA VAL A 69 19.55 -1.53 -16.01
C VAL A 69 20.27 -1.97 -17.29
N ASP A 70 21.51 -1.49 -17.48
CA ASP A 70 22.33 -1.73 -18.68
C ASP A 70 22.59 -3.21 -19.01
N VAL A 71 22.58 -4.10 -18.00
CA VAL A 71 22.72 -5.56 -18.18
C VAL A 71 21.65 -6.12 -19.13
N PHE A 72 20.51 -5.43 -19.22
CA PHE A 72 19.39 -5.79 -20.07
C PHE A 72 19.28 -4.94 -21.33
N ALA A 73 20.20 -3.99 -21.55
CA ALA A 73 20.22 -3.16 -22.74
C ALA A 73 20.41 -4.04 -23.99
N GLY A 74 19.46 -3.95 -24.93
CA GLY A 74 19.47 -4.72 -26.18
C GLY A 74 18.75 -6.07 -26.12
N GLN A 75 18.28 -6.51 -24.95
CA GLN A 75 17.25 -7.55 -24.86
C GLN A 75 15.88 -6.87 -24.91
N GLU A 76 14.93 -7.39 -25.69
CA GLU A 76 13.52 -6.99 -25.55
C GLU A 76 12.99 -7.51 -24.21
N ILE A 77 13.27 -6.79 -23.13
CA ILE A 77 12.56 -7.02 -21.88
C ILE A 77 11.14 -6.51 -22.07
N ARG A 78 10.24 -7.43 -22.41
CA ARG A 78 8.80 -7.20 -22.25
C ARG A 78 8.48 -7.27 -20.76
N ILE A 79 8.49 -6.11 -20.12
CA ILE A 79 7.86 -5.95 -18.81
C ILE A 79 6.38 -6.20 -19.02
N ASP A 80 5.85 -7.16 -18.28
CA ASP A 80 4.42 -7.32 -18.16
C ASP A 80 3.96 -6.57 -16.89
N PRO A 81 3.35 -5.37 -17.01
CA PRO A 81 2.86 -4.63 -15.86
C PRO A 81 1.79 -5.41 -15.08
N ILE A 82 1.12 -6.39 -15.71
CA ILE A 82 0.16 -7.26 -15.03
C ILE A 82 0.88 -8.13 -14.00
N ARG A 83 2.07 -8.65 -14.32
CA ARG A 83 2.86 -9.46 -13.36
C ARG A 83 3.27 -8.70 -12.11
N LEU A 84 3.57 -7.40 -12.23
CA LEU A 84 3.84 -6.55 -11.07
C LEU A 84 2.61 -6.42 -10.18
N VAL A 85 1.44 -6.17 -10.78
CA VAL A 85 0.17 -6.09 -10.06
C VAL A 85 -0.16 -7.44 -9.40
N GLU A 86 0.01 -8.55 -10.10
CA GLU A 86 -0.21 -9.92 -9.58
C GLU A 86 0.70 -10.23 -8.40
N ALA A 87 2.01 -10.02 -8.52
CA ALA A 87 2.97 -10.31 -7.46
C ALA A 87 2.70 -9.46 -6.21
N THR A 88 2.40 -8.18 -6.41
CA THR A 88 2.07 -7.26 -5.32
C THR A 88 0.76 -7.64 -4.64
N THR A 89 -0.26 -7.96 -5.43
CA THR A 89 -1.57 -8.42 -4.95
C THR A 89 -1.43 -9.70 -4.12
N ALA A 90 -0.68 -10.68 -4.61
CA ALA A 90 -0.45 -11.94 -3.91
C ALA A 90 0.28 -11.74 -2.57
N GLY A 91 1.33 -10.90 -2.55
CA GLY A 91 2.08 -10.60 -1.32
C GLY A 91 1.21 -9.94 -0.25
N VAL A 92 0.37 -8.97 -0.63
CA VAL A 92 -0.52 -8.30 0.32
C VAL A 92 -1.70 -9.18 0.72
N ALA A 93 -2.24 -9.98 -0.19
CA ALA A 93 -3.29 -10.96 0.10
C ALA A 93 -2.82 -12.00 1.12
N PHE A 94 -1.56 -12.43 1.05
CA PHE A 94 -0.95 -13.32 2.05
C PHE A 94 -0.95 -12.70 3.46
N LEU A 95 -0.54 -11.43 3.58
CA LEU A 95 -0.58 -10.71 4.86
C LEU A 95 -2.02 -10.53 5.38
N ALA A 96 -2.95 -10.21 4.48
CA ALA A 96 -4.36 -10.04 4.81
C ALA A 96 -5.02 -11.35 5.26
N ALA A 97 -4.71 -12.47 4.60
CA ALA A 97 -5.23 -13.79 4.96
C ALA A 97 -4.82 -14.19 6.38
N GLY A 98 -3.61 -13.84 6.82
CA GLY A 98 -3.15 -14.07 8.19
C GLY A 98 -3.97 -13.35 9.28
N LEU A 99 -4.78 -12.36 8.91
CA LEU A 99 -5.67 -11.63 9.83
C LEU A 99 -7.14 -12.10 9.77
N ILE A 100 -7.52 -12.89 8.79
CA ILE A 100 -8.91 -13.37 8.61
C ILE A 100 -9.03 -14.72 9.31
N PHE A 101 -9.96 -14.82 10.25
CA PHE A 101 -10.18 -16.06 11.01
C PHE A 101 -11.66 -16.25 11.36
N PHE A 102 -12.04 -17.51 11.58
CA PHE A 102 -13.40 -17.88 12.00
C PHE A 102 -13.41 -18.15 13.51
N ALA A 103 -14.31 -17.49 14.22
CA ALA A 103 -14.51 -17.73 15.65
C ALA A 103 -16.00 -17.60 16.00
N LYS A 104 -16.49 -18.50 16.86
CA LYS A 104 -17.87 -18.47 17.39
C LYS A 104 -18.98 -18.35 16.31
N GLY A 105 -18.78 -18.93 15.13
CA GLY A 105 -19.78 -18.87 14.05
C GLY A 105 -19.63 -17.68 13.11
N GLU A 106 -18.68 -16.77 13.35
CA GLU A 106 -18.49 -15.54 12.58
C GLU A 106 -17.08 -15.42 11.97
N VAL A 107 -16.98 -14.71 10.85
CA VAL A 107 -15.70 -14.38 10.20
C VAL A 107 -15.22 -13.00 10.68
N HIS A 108 -14.02 -12.95 11.23
CA HIS A 108 -13.37 -11.72 11.67
C HIS A 108 -12.26 -11.28 10.72
N GLY A 109 -11.90 -9.99 10.78
CA GLY A 109 -10.74 -9.47 10.06
C GLY A 109 -10.96 -9.15 8.58
N LEU A 110 -12.13 -9.44 8.00
CA LEU A 110 -12.42 -9.21 6.56
C LEU A 110 -12.12 -7.76 6.11
N THR A 111 -12.69 -6.77 6.79
CA THR A 111 -12.47 -5.35 6.45
C THR A 111 -11.02 -4.92 6.70
N THR A 112 -10.35 -5.52 7.68
CA THR A 112 -8.93 -5.26 7.94
C THR A 112 -8.08 -5.75 6.77
N GLY A 113 -8.32 -6.99 6.32
CA GLY A 113 -7.63 -7.55 5.17
C GLY A 113 -7.89 -6.76 3.89
N ALA A 114 -9.14 -6.33 3.66
CA ALA A 114 -9.49 -5.46 2.53
C ALA A 114 -8.77 -4.10 2.60
N GLY A 115 -8.67 -3.49 3.78
CA GLY A 115 -7.93 -2.24 4.00
C GLY A 115 -6.42 -2.39 3.73
N MET A 116 -5.82 -3.49 4.20
CA MET A 116 -4.42 -3.82 3.88
C MET A 116 -4.21 -4.01 2.38
N TRP A 117 -5.14 -4.69 1.70
CA TRP A 117 -5.07 -4.90 0.26
C TRP A 117 -5.13 -3.58 -0.52
N LEU A 118 -6.05 -2.69 -0.13
CA LEU A 118 -6.17 -1.36 -0.71
C LEU A 118 -4.93 -0.49 -0.44
N ALA A 119 -4.33 -0.58 0.75
CA ALA A 119 -3.06 0.08 1.06
C ALA A 119 -1.93 -0.39 0.12
N GLY A 120 -1.89 -1.70 -0.18
CA GLY A 120 -0.98 -2.26 -1.16
C GLY A 120 -1.13 -1.61 -2.54
N ALA A 121 -2.36 -1.48 -3.03
CA ALA A 121 -2.67 -0.82 -4.29
C ALA A 121 -2.33 0.68 -4.29
N ILE A 122 -2.57 1.38 -3.18
CA ILE A 122 -2.20 2.81 -3.01
C ILE A 122 -0.68 2.97 -3.14
N GLY A 123 0.10 2.18 -2.40
CA GLY A 123 1.56 2.23 -2.47
C GLY A 123 2.08 1.90 -3.87
N LEU A 124 1.50 0.89 -4.54
CA LEU A 124 1.86 0.54 -5.91
C LEU A 124 1.61 1.69 -6.89
N ALA A 125 0.44 2.33 -6.78
CA ALA A 125 0.11 3.51 -7.59
C ALA A 125 1.10 4.67 -7.35
N VAL A 126 1.47 4.95 -6.09
CA VAL A 126 2.48 5.97 -5.77
C VAL A 126 3.86 5.60 -6.36
N GLY A 127 4.31 4.36 -6.17
CA GLY A 127 5.60 3.89 -6.66
C GLY A 127 5.72 3.93 -8.18
N LEU A 128 4.62 3.68 -8.90
CA LEU A 128 4.54 3.83 -10.37
C LEU A 128 4.41 5.29 -10.82
N GLY A 129 4.11 6.22 -9.92
CA GLY A 129 3.91 7.63 -10.25
C GLY A 129 2.49 7.98 -10.69
N PHE A 130 1.48 7.20 -10.33
CA PHE A 130 0.05 7.49 -10.50
C PHE A 130 -0.56 8.10 -9.22
N TRP A 131 -0.12 9.31 -8.88
CA TRP A 131 -0.43 9.99 -7.61
C TRP A 131 -1.90 10.40 -7.52
N GLN A 132 -2.54 10.75 -8.64
CA GLN A 132 -3.98 11.03 -8.68
C GLN A 132 -4.81 9.80 -8.30
N ILE A 133 -4.43 8.61 -8.79
CA ILE A 133 -5.10 7.34 -8.46
C ILE A 133 -4.89 7.03 -6.97
N ALA A 134 -3.65 7.16 -6.48
CA ALA A 134 -3.33 6.91 -5.07
C ALA A 134 -4.11 7.84 -4.13
N LEU A 135 -4.18 9.14 -4.44
CA LEU A 135 -4.93 10.13 -3.65
C LEU A 135 -6.42 9.82 -3.64
N LEU A 136 -7.02 9.58 -4.81
CA LEU A 136 -8.44 9.25 -4.91
C LEU A 136 -8.77 7.96 -4.14
N ALA A 137 -7.96 6.91 -4.31
CA ALA A 137 -8.12 5.65 -3.59
C ALA A 137 -8.01 5.84 -2.08
N THR A 138 -7.07 6.67 -1.62
CA THR A 138 -6.89 6.98 -0.19
C THR A 138 -8.11 7.71 0.39
N VAL A 139 -8.62 8.72 -0.32
CA VAL A 139 -9.83 9.46 0.08
C VAL A 139 -11.04 8.52 0.15
N LEU A 140 -11.25 7.70 -0.88
CA LEU A 140 -12.33 6.72 -0.89
C LEU A 140 -12.17 5.67 0.21
N ALA A 141 -10.94 5.24 0.51
CA ALA A 141 -10.66 4.33 1.62
C ALA A 141 -11.11 4.93 2.95
N VAL A 142 -10.71 6.16 3.25
CA VAL A 142 -11.09 6.85 4.49
C VAL A 142 -12.60 7.09 4.55
N ILE A 143 -13.25 7.41 3.43
CA ILE A 143 -14.71 7.53 3.37
C ILE A 143 -15.37 6.19 3.71
N VAL A 144 -14.97 5.10 3.05
CA VAL A 144 -15.58 3.78 3.24
C VAL A 144 -15.34 3.26 4.66
N LEU A 145 -14.12 3.40 5.18
CA LEU A 145 -13.79 2.98 6.55
C LEU A 145 -14.46 3.90 7.59
N GLY A 146 -14.38 5.21 7.37
CA GLY A 146 -14.84 6.27 8.27
C GLY A 146 -16.36 6.47 8.33
N LEU A 147 -16.98 6.83 7.19
CA LEU A 147 -18.39 7.27 7.09
C LEU A 147 -19.39 6.11 7.22
N LEU A 148 -19.13 4.95 6.62
CA LEU A 148 -20.09 3.83 6.68
C LEU A 148 -20.21 3.20 8.07
N GLN A 149 -19.23 3.43 8.96
CA GLN A 149 -19.34 2.99 10.35
C GLN A 149 -20.16 3.94 11.22
N LEU A 150 -20.22 5.24 10.90
CA LEU A 150 -21.10 6.19 11.61
C LEU A 150 -22.58 5.79 11.42
N VAL A 151 -22.95 5.39 10.21
CA VAL A 151 -24.29 4.88 9.88
C VAL A 151 -24.67 3.63 10.70
N ARG A 152 -23.68 2.84 11.14
CA ARG A 152 -23.89 1.63 11.94
C ARG A 152 -24.10 1.91 13.43
N ILE A 153 -23.65 3.06 13.93
CA ILE A 153 -23.80 3.45 15.34
C ILE A 153 -25.20 4.02 15.60
N ASP A 154 -25.84 4.63 14.60
CA ASP A 154 -27.21 5.17 14.74
C ASP A 154 -28.33 4.10 14.71
N GLY A 155 -27.99 2.83 14.47
CA GLY A 155 -28.96 1.74 14.32
C GLY A 155 -29.26 0.90 15.56
N THR A 156 -28.59 1.12 16.70
CA THR A 156 -28.71 0.25 17.89
C THR A 156 -29.15 0.97 19.18
N ASP A 157 -29.73 2.17 19.12
CA ASP A 157 -30.25 2.87 20.31
C ASP A 157 -31.78 2.88 20.44
N LYS A 158 -32.46 1.87 19.88
CA LYS A 158 -33.90 1.65 20.13
C LYS A 158 -34.28 0.18 20.03
N THR A 159 -34.01 -0.61 21.07
CA THR A 159 -34.92 -1.64 21.59
C THR A 159 -34.30 -2.22 22.87
N ASP A 160 -34.63 -1.62 24.01
CA ASP A 160 -34.60 -2.30 25.31
C ASP A 160 -35.94 -2.00 26.00
N PRO A 161 -36.90 -2.93 25.94
CA PRO A 161 -37.96 -3.05 26.94
C PRO A 161 -37.69 -4.21 27.91
#